data_AF-A0A7X6UAU9-F1
#
_entry.id   AF-A0A7X6UAU9-F1
#
_cell.length_a   1.000
_cell.length_b   1.000
_cell.length_c   1.000
_cell.angle_alpha   90.00
_cell.angle_beta   90.00
_cell.angle_gamma   90.00
#
_symmetry.space_group_name_H-M   'P 1'
#
loop_
_entity.id
_entity.type
_entity.pdbx_description
1 polymer ?
#
loop_
_entity_poly.entity_id
_entity_poly.type
_entity_poly.pdbx_seq_one_letter_code
_entity_poly.pdbx_strand_id
1 'polypeptide(L)'
;MKKDARKAGARVGLTSDEIIINGGRPLNGRIEVRGAKNLATKAMVAALLGQSPSVLRNVPNISDVRVVAGLLALHGVLITRGDDQGEWRLDPSNVEIAHHADIDAHAGSSRIPILFCGPLLHRLG
;
A
#
# COMPACT_ATOMS: atom_id res chain seq x y z
N MET A 1 9.30 -8.58 -7.84
CA MET A 1 8.50 -7.82 -8.83
C MET A 1 7.89 -8.66 -9.96
N LYS A 2 8.66 -9.44 -10.76
CA LYS A 2 8.11 -10.19 -11.92
C LYS A 2 7.01 -11.23 -11.59
N LYS A 3 7.07 -11.89 -10.43
CA LYS A 3 6.08 -12.90 -10.00
C LYS A 3 4.66 -12.33 -9.77
N ASP A 4 4.56 -11.07 -9.34
CA ASP A 4 3.27 -10.45 -8.99
C ASP A 4 2.49 -10.02 -10.24
N ALA A 5 3.19 -9.52 -11.27
CA ALA A 5 2.58 -9.13 -12.53
C ALA A 5 1.95 -10.32 -13.26
N ARG A 6 2.67 -11.44 -13.38
CA ARG A 6 2.19 -12.67 -14.03
C ARG A 6 0.92 -13.24 -13.37
N LYS A 7 0.86 -13.19 -12.04
CA LYS A 7 -0.28 -13.70 -11.24
C LYS A 7 -1.49 -12.76 -11.29
N ALA A 8 -1.28 -11.46 -11.52
CA ALA A 8 -2.35 -10.52 -11.79
C ALA A 8 -2.86 -10.66 -13.23
N GLY A 9 -1.96 -10.83 -14.20
CA GLY A 9 -2.28 -11.09 -15.60
C GLY A 9 -3.11 -12.35 -15.78
N ALA A 10 -2.74 -13.46 -15.14
CA ALA A 10 -3.49 -14.72 -15.20
C ALA A 10 -4.96 -14.58 -14.77
N ARG A 11 -5.27 -13.67 -13.83
CA ARG A 11 -6.65 -13.42 -13.36
C ARG A 11 -7.53 -12.72 -14.40
N VAL A 12 -6.93 -12.13 -15.43
CA VAL A 12 -7.62 -11.52 -16.58
C VAL A 12 -7.29 -12.25 -17.89
N GLY A 13 -6.75 -13.47 -17.82
CA GLY A 13 -6.44 -14.30 -18.99
C GLY A 13 -5.14 -13.94 -19.72
N LEU A 14 -4.30 -13.07 -19.18
CA LEU A 14 -2.99 -12.75 -19.76
C LEU A 14 -1.99 -13.88 -19.44
N THR A 15 -1.42 -14.47 -20.49
CA THR A 15 -0.45 -15.58 -20.44
C THR A 15 1.00 -15.11 -20.62
N SER A 16 1.21 -13.87 -21.05
CA SER A 16 2.53 -13.23 -21.22
C SER A 16 2.62 -11.90 -20.46
N ASP A 17 3.83 -11.35 -20.35
CA ASP A 17 4.07 -9.98 -19.84
C ASP A 17 3.77 -8.91 -20.92
N GLU A 18 3.13 -9.28 -22.02
CA GLU A 18 2.79 -8.41 -23.14
C GLU A 18 1.27 -8.28 -23.28
N ILE A 19 0.80 -7.07 -23.59
CA ILE A 19 -0.60 -6.81 -23.92
C ILE A 19 -0.66 -6.43 -25.40
N ILE A 20 -1.29 -7.28 -26.21
CA ILE A 20 -1.54 -6.98 -27.63
C ILE A 20 -2.88 -6.27 -27.75
N ILE A 21 -2.87 -5.02 -28.20
CA ILE A 21 -4.07 -4.20 -28.38
C ILE A 21 -4.42 -4.15 -29.87
N ASN A 22 -5.57 -4.72 -30.23
CA ASN A 22 -6.13 -4.61 -31.58
C ASN A 22 -7.15 -3.47 -31.61
N GLY A 23 -6.81 -2.38 -32.30
CA GLY A 23 -7.64 -1.18 -32.41
C GLY A 23 -8.90 -1.36 -33.29
N GLY A 24 -9.61 -0.26 -33.54
CA GLY A 24 -10.73 -0.21 -34.47
C GLY A 24 -12.12 -0.40 -33.86
N ARG A 25 -12.23 -0.53 -32.53
CA ARG A 25 -13.52 -0.61 -31.81
C ARG A 25 -13.63 0.51 -30.77
N PRO A 26 -14.66 1.36 -30.83
CA PRO A 26 -14.89 2.37 -29.80
C PRO A 26 -15.24 1.70 -28.47
N LEU A 27 -14.65 2.19 -27.37
CA LEU A 27 -14.99 1.74 -26.03
C LEU A 27 -16.33 2.34 -25.61
N ASN A 28 -17.30 1.49 -25.29
CA ASN A 28 -18.61 1.90 -24.77
C ASN A 28 -18.89 1.15 -23.46
N GLY A 29 -19.11 1.88 -22.37
CA GLY A 29 -19.39 1.29 -21.06
C GLY A 29 -19.12 2.25 -19.91
N ARG A 30 -19.22 1.72 -18.68
CA ARG A 30 -18.91 2.43 -17.43
C ARG A 30 -17.83 1.66 -16.68
N ILE A 31 -16.86 2.37 -16.13
CA ILE A 31 -15.88 1.82 -15.19
C ILE A 31 -16.06 2.48 -13.83
N GLU A 32 -15.79 1.72 -12.78
CA GLU A 32 -15.67 2.25 -11.44
C GLU A 32 -14.21 2.61 -11.17
N VAL A 33 -13.96 3.85 -10.75
CA VAL A 33 -12.61 4.30 -10.41
C VAL A 33 -12.30 3.83 -9.00
N ARG A 34 -11.34 2.91 -8.88
CA ARG A 34 -10.84 2.46 -7.57
C ARG A 34 -9.94 3.51 -6.93
N GLY A 35 -9.87 3.50 -5.60
CA GLY A 35 -9.29 4.54 -4.75
C GLY A 35 -7.93 5.10 -5.17
N ALA A 36 -7.67 6.34 -4.72
CA ALA A 36 -6.49 7.11 -5.07
C ALA A 36 -5.21 6.50 -4.48
N LYS A 37 -4.51 5.66 -5.27
CA LYS A 37 -3.23 5.01 -4.93
C LYS A 37 -2.26 5.95 -4.18
N ASN A 38 -2.03 7.15 -4.71
CA ASN A 38 -1.05 8.09 -4.16
C ASN A 38 -1.49 8.73 -2.85
N LEU A 39 -2.80 8.87 -2.62
CA LEU A 39 -3.33 9.37 -1.36
C LEU A 39 -3.24 8.27 -0.30
N ALA A 40 -3.69 7.05 -0.63
CA ALA A 40 -3.79 5.96 0.32
C ALA A 40 -2.46 5.68 1.03
N THR A 41 -1.36 5.56 0.27
CA THR A 41 -0.05 5.27 0.87
C THR A 41 0.49 6.42 1.71
N LYS A 42 0.21 7.67 1.35
CA LYS A 42 0.63 8.84 2.16
C LYS A 42 -0.20 8.95 3.44
N ALA A 43 -1.51 8.69 3.35
CA ALA A 43 -2.40 8.66 4.50
C ALA A 43 -2.03 7.54 5.49
N MET A 44 -1.64 6.37 4.99
CA MET A 44 -1.13 5.28 5.82
C MET A 44 0.10 5.70 6.62
N VAL A 45 1.05 6.39 5.99
CA VAL A 45 2.25 6.92 6.68
C VAL A 45 1.88 8.02 7.68
N ALA A 46 0.97 8.92 7.30
CA ALA A 46 0.49 9.98 8.18
C ALA A 46 -0.23 9.45 9.44
N ALA A 47 -0.77 8.23 9.41
CA ALA A 47 -1.37 7.60 10.59
C ALA A 47 -0.39 7.46 11.76
N LEU A 48 0.93 7.41 11.50
CA LEU A 48 1.96 7.43 12.55
C LEU A 48 1.93 8.69 13.43
N LEU A 49 1.41 9.81 12.91
CA LEU A 49 1.31 11.09 13.63
C LEU A 49 0.08 11.15 14.55
N GLY A 50 -0.86 10.20 14.41
CA GLY A 50 -2.07 10.16 15.23
C GLY A 50 -1.79 9.68 16.65
N GLN A 51 -2.55 10.19 17.61
CA GLN A 51 -2.59 9.68 18.99
C GLN A 51 -3.62 8.55 19.18
N SER A 52 -4.43 8.28 18.16
CA SER A 52 -5.48 7.27 18.17
C SER A 52 -5.55 6.54 16.82
N PRO A 53 -6.21 5.37 16.76
CA PRO A 53 -6.31 4.61 15.53
C PRO A 53 -6.96 5.38 14.39
N SER A 54 -6.33 5.37 13.23
CA SER A 54 -6.88 5.94 11.99
C SER A 54 -7.61 4.87 11.18
N VAL A 55 -8.76 5.21 10.60
CA VAL A 55 -9.50 4.34 9.69
C VAL A 55 -9.43 4.90 8.28
N LEU A 56 -8.85 4.13 7.35
CA LEU A 56 -8.76 4.46 5.93
C LEU A 56 -9.72 3.57 5.16
N ARG A 57 -10.58 4.19 4.35
CA ARG A 57 -11.55 3.51 3.47
C ARG A 57 -11.12 3.60 2.01
N ASN A 58 -11.63 2.69 1.20
CA ASN A 58 -11.32 2.61 -0.24
C ASN A 58 -9.80 2.51 -0.52
N VAL A 59 -9.07 1.80 0.34
CA VAL A 59 -7.64 1.54 0.16
C VAL A 59 -7.47 0.50 -0.96
N PRO A 60 -6.76 0.83 -2.06
CA PRO A 60 -6.60 -0.09 -3.18
C PRO A 60 -5.67 -1.26 -2.84
N ASN A 61 -6.01 -2.48 -3.28
CA ASN A 61 -5.16 -3.66 -3.10
C ASN A 61 -4.05 -3.73 -4.16
N ILE A 62 -2.99 -2.95 -3.95
CA ILE A 62 -1.84 -2.83 -4.86
C ILE A 62 -0.52 -3.05 -4.12
N SER A 63 0.56 -3.27 -4.87
CA SER A 63 1.89 -3.58 -4.31
C SER A 63 2.37 -2.52 -3.32
N ASP A 64 2.28 -1.24 -3.68
CA ASP A 64 2.76 -0.13 -2.84
C ASP A 64 2.06 -0.09 -1.47
N VAL A 65 0.74 -0.35 -1.43
CA VAL A 65 -0.02 -0.44 -0.16
C VAL A 65 0.48 -1.58 0.70
N ARG A 66 0.79 -2.75 0.10
CA ARG A 66 1.34 -3.89 0.84
C ARG A 66 2.73 -3.59 1.42
N VAL A 67 3.58 -2.91 0.65
CA VAL A 67 4.92 -2.48 1.12
C VAL A 67 4.80 -1.52 2.29
N VAL A 68 3.95 -0.49 2.19
CA VAL A 68 3.74 0.47 3.29
C VAL A 68 3.15 -0.21 4.52
N ALA A 69 2.17 -1.11 4.35
CA ALA A 69 1.61 -1.87 5.46
C ALA A 69 2.67 -2.72 6.18
N GLY A 70 3.55 -3.40 5.43
CA GLY A 70 4.64 -4.18 6.00
C GLY A 70 5.61 -3.31 6.80
N LEU A 71 6.02 -2.16 6.26
CA LEU A 71 6.89 -1.22 6.96
C LEU A 71 6.25 -0.65 8.23
N LEU A 72 4.97 -0.27 8.18
CA LEU A 72 4.25 0.19 9.36
C LEU A 72 4.18 -0.89 10.45
N ALA A 73 3.90 -2.14 10.06
CA ALA A 73 3.88 -3.26 10.99
C ALA A 73 5.25 -3.55 11.61
N LEU A 74 6.34 -3.43 10.84
CA LEU A 74 7.71 -3.53 11.37
C LEU A 74 8.03 -2.46 12.42
N HIS A 75 7.41 -1.28 12.29
CA HIS A 75 7.50 -0.20 13.26
C HIS A 75 6.45 -0.31 14.39
N GLY A 76 5.82 -1.47 14.59
CA GLY A 76 4.90 -1.70 15.71
C GLY A 76 3.48 -1.14 15.51
N VAL A 77 3.14 -0.64 14.32
CA VAL A 77 1.76 -0.23 14.01
C VAL A 77 0.88 -1.46 13.88
N LEU A 78 -0.16 -1.55 14.72
CA LEU A 78 -1.15 -2.61 14.58
C LEU A 78 -2.08 -2.29 13.42
N ILE A 79 -2.13 -3.19 12.43
CA ILE A 79 -2.93 -3.03 11.23
C ILE A 79 -4.01 -4.11 11.20
N THR A 80 -5.26 -3.68 11.14
CA THR A 80 -6.43 -4.57 11.01
C THR A 80 -7.25 -4.18 9.79
N ARG A 81 -7.97 -5.14 9.21
CA ARG A 81 -8.92 -4.88 8.13
C ARG A 81 -10.31 -4.72 8.74
N GLY A 82 -11.07 -3.75 8.24
CA GLY A 82 -12.48 -3.59 8.60
C GLY A 82 -13.38 -4.56 7.85
N ASP A 83 -14.69 -4.42 8.08
CA ASP A 83 -15.72 -5.28 7.47
C ASP A 83 -15.91 -4.96 5.97
N ASP A 84 -15.69 -3.70 5.58
CA ASP A 84 -15.81 -3.24 4.19
C ASP A 84 -14.55 -3.52 3.36
N GLN A 85 -14.74 -3.80 2.06
CA GLN A 85 -13.61 -3.96 1.15
C GLN A 85 -12.77 -2.67 1.05
N GLY A 86 -11.49 -2.81 1.38
CA GLY A 86 -10.56 -1.68 1.36
C GLY A 86 -10.64 -0.80 2.60
N GLU A 87 -11.30 -1.24 3.67
CA GLU A 87 -11.19 -0.59 4.99
C GLU A 87 -9.99 -1.13 5.79
N TRP A 88 -9.15 -0.23 6.26
CA TRP A 88 -7.94 -0.51 7.04
C TRP A 88 -7.94 0.36 8.30
N ARG A 89 -7.70 -0.25 9.45
CA ARG A 89 -7.51 0.44 10.72
C ARG A 89 -6.04 0.32 11.11
N LEU A 90 -5.41 1.47 11.34
CA LEU A 90 -4.00 1.60 11.66
C LEU A 90 -3.87 2.22 13.05
N ASP A 91 -3.30 1.48 13.98
CA ASP A 91 -3.13 1.88 15.37
C ASP A 91 -1.64 2.10 15.67
N PRO A 92 -1.21 3.37 15.86
CA PRO A 92 0.18 3.73 16.09
C PRO A 92 0.60 3.70 17.57
N SER A 93 -0.21 3.17 18.50
CA SER A 93 0.07 3.24 19.94
C SER A 93 1.38 2.58 20.36
N ASN A 94 1.84 1.54 19.65
CA ASN A 94 3.04 0.77 19.98
C ASN A 94 4.20 1.05 19.01
N VAL A 95 4.28 2.27 18.46
CA VAL A 95 5.34 2.59 17.49
C VAL A 95 6.73 2.51 18.12
N GLU A 96 7.64 1.81 17.43
CA GLU A 96 9.01 1.58 17.88
C GLU A 96 10.05 1.64 16.74
N ILE A 97 11.33 1.71 17.13
CA ILE A 97 12.45 1.63 16.18
C ILE A 97 12.53 0.19 15.68
N ALA A 98 12.29 -0.02 14.39
CA ALA A 98 12.43 -1.32 13.76
C ALA A 98 13.92 -1.69 13.58
N HIS A 99 14.22 -2.98 13.62
CA HIS A 99 15.58 -3.47 13.34
C HIS A 99 15.96 -3.22 11.87
N HIS A 100 17.18 -2.72 11.68
CA HIS A 100 17.67 -2.28 10.36
C HIS A 100 17.68 -3.40 9.30
N ALA A 101 17.86 -4.66 9.73
CA ALA A 101 17.87 -5.84 8.85
C ALA A 101 16.49 -6.15 8.23
N ASP A 102 15.40 -5.76 8.88
CA ASP A 102 14.04 -6.07 8.43
C ASP A 102 13.51 -5.01 7.43
N ILE A 103 14.09 -3.81 7.46
CA ILE A 103 13.74 -2.69 6.58
C ILE A 103 14.29 -2.90 5.16
N ASP A 104 15.48 -3.49 5.02
CA ASP A 104 16.15 -3.67 3.72
C ASP A 104 15.36 -4.55 2.74
N ALA A 105 14.54 -5.49 3.26
CA ALA A 105 13.66 -6.31 2.45
C ALA A 105 12.57 -5.48 1.70
N HIS A 106 12.28 -4.26 2.18
CA HIS A 106 11.18 -3.43 1.70
C HIS A 106 11.65 -2.11 1.04
N ALA A 107 12.86 -1.64 1.36
CA ALA A 107 13.39 -0.34 0.95
C ALA A 107 13.71 -0.22 -0.56
N GLY A 108 14.03 -1.31 -1.25
CA GLY A 108 14.41 -1.28 -2.67
C GLY A 108 13.24 -1.31 -3.68
N SER A 109 12.01 -1.59 -3.23
CA SER A 109 10.86 -1.82 -4.12
C SER A 109 9.92 -0.63 -4.26
N SER A 110 10.14 0.46 -3.51
CA SER A 110 9.26 1.63 -3.46
C SER A 110 10.02 2.88 -3.06
N ARG A 111 9.61 4.05 -3.57
CA ARG A 111 10.12 5.37 -3.16
C ARG A 111 9.40 5.94 -1.94
N ILE A 112 8.36 5.26 -1.44
CA ILE A 112 7.53 5.71 -0.31
C ILE A 112 8.24 5.65 1.06
N PRO A 113 9.21 4.76 1.35
CA PRO A 113 9.86 4.69 2.65
C PRO A 113 10.47 6.02 3.13
N ILE A 114 10.92 6.89 2.22
CA ILE A 114 11.42 8.23 2.58
C ILE A 114 10.40 9.08 3.37
N LEU A 115 9.10 8.83 3.18
CA LEU A 115 8.04 9.55 3.87
C LEU A 115 7.92 9.15 5.35
N PHE A 116 8.51 8.03 5.77
CA PHE A 116 8.50 7.60 7.17
C PHE A 116 9.45 8.44 8.03
N CYS A 117 10.49 9.05 7.45
CA CYS A 117 11.49 9.80 8.21
C CYS A 117 10.85 10.89 9.09
N GLY A 118 9.94 11.70 8.54
CA GLY A 118 9.29 12.76 9.31
C GLY A 118 8.44 12.25 10.48
N PRO A 119 7.46 11.38 10.24
CA PRO A 119 6.62 10.83 11.31
C PRO A 119 7.37 9.98 12.34
N LEU A 120 8.37 9.18 11.94
CA LEU A 120 9.16 8.40 12.88
C LEU A 120 10.05 9.30 13.75
N LEU A 121 10.68 10.33 13.17
CA LEU A 121 11.42 11.34 13.94
C LEU A 121 10.49 11.99 14.99
N HIS A 122 9.30 12.42 14.57
CA HIS A 122 8.32 13.00 15.49
C HIS A 122 7.91 12.04 16.63
N ARG A 123 7.79 10.73 16.35
CA ARG A 123 7.32 9.74 17.34
C ARG A 123 8.44 9.24 18.27
N LEU A 124 9.68 9.21 17.80
CA LEU A 124 10.78 8.49 18.44
C LEU A 124 11.98 9.37 18.84
N GLY A 125 12.02 10.64 18.42
CA GLY A 125 13.07 11.61 18.80
C GLY A 125 13.61 12.39 17.61
#